data_AF-A0A3N6G582-F1
#
_entry.id   AF-A0A3N6G582-F1
#
_cell.length_a   1.000
_cell.length_b   1.000
_cell.length_c   1.000
_cell.angle_alpha   90.00
_cell.angle_beta   90.00
_cell.angle_gamma   90.00
#
_symmetry.space_group_name_H-M   'P 1'
#
loop_
_entity.id
_entity.type
_entity.pdbx_description
1 polymer ?
#
loop_
_entity_poly.entity_id
_entity_poly.type
_entity_poly.pdbx_seq_one_letter_code
_entity_poly.pdbx_strand_id
1 'polypeptide(L)'
;MSSPPSSEIPAPDAAPLVDVTLPDGQRLRGRLYARRQVADGWLYWIGLLLWQSPDPDHSEPGEYRAWMPAARSDPVHGADYGSVPTEYGCE
;
A
#
# COMPACT_ATOMS: atom_id res chain seq x y z
N MET A 1 -32.71 -5.95 4.14
CA MET A 1 -31.96 -4.93 3.36
C MET A 1 -30.55 -5.47 3.20
N SER A 2 -30.19 -5.96 2.01
CA SER A 2 -28.84 -6.47 1.73
C SER A 2 -27.98 -5.35 1.16
N SER A 3 -26.89 -5.01 1.83
CA SER A 3 -25.85 -4.14 1.30
C SER A 3 -25.04 -4.88 0.21
N PRO A 4 -24.56 -4.20 -0.85
CA PRO A 4 -23.72 -4.82 -1.88
C PRO A 4 -22.31 -5.15 -1.34
N PRO A 5 -21.55 -6.09 -1.96
CA PRO A 5 -20.18 -6.37 -1.59
C PRO A 5 -19.31 -5.17 -1.98
N SER A 6 -18.92 -4.35 -1.01
CA SER A 6 -17.87 -3.36 -1.19
C SER A 6 -16.58 -4.11 -1.48
N SER A 7 -15.88 -3.71 -2.55
CA SER A 7 -14.50 -4.10 -2.87
C SER A 7 -13.72 -4.39 -1.60
N GLU A 8 -13.49 -5.67 -1.34
CA GLU A 8 -13.00 -6.15 -0.05
C GLU A 8 -11.51 -5.82 0.04
N ILE A 9 -11.21 -4.64 0.56
CA ILE A 9 -9.86 -4.25 0.93
C ILE A 9 -9.40 -5.29 1.97
N PRO A 10 -8.31 -6.06 1.72
CA PRO A 10 -7.91 -7.10 2.64
C PRO A 10 -7.61 -6.49 4.03
N ALA A 11 -7.96 -7.21 5.09
CA ALA A 11 -7.58 -6.86 6.45
C ALA A 11 -6.07 -6.60 6.48
N PRO A 12 -5.59 -5.59 7.25
CA PRO A 12 -4.22 -5.13 7.18
C PRO A 12 -3.22 -6.30 7.30
N ASP A 13 -3.46 -7.29 8.17
CA ASP A 13 -2.55 -8.44 8.36
C ASP A 13 -2.45 -9.45 7.22
N ALA A 14 -3.32 -9.35 6.21
CA ALA A 14 -3.30 -10.25 5.05
C ALA A 14 -2.52 -9.68 3.86
N ALA A 15 -2.24 -8.37 3.83
CA ALA A 15 -1.50 -7.75 2.73
C ALA A 15 0.02 -8.03 2.86
N PRO A 16 0.70 -8.48 1.79
CA PRO A 16 2.11 -8.81 1.85
C PRO A 16 2.97 -7.58 2.14
N LEU A 17 4.04 -7.82 2.87
CA LEU A 17 5.02 -6.79 3.19
C LEU A 17 5.74 -6.31 1.93
N VAL A 18 6.09 -5.03 1.88
CA VAL A 18 6.91 -4.43 0.82
C VAL A 18 7.87 -3.43 1.45
N ASP A 19 9.09 -3.33 0.93
CA ASP A 19 10.00 -2.25 1.31
C ASP A 19 9.82 -1.07 0.36
N VAL A 20 9.69 0.14 0.90
CA VAL A 20 9.53 1.38 0.13
C VAL A 20 10.72 2.28 0.40
N THR A 21 11.34 2.76 -0.68
CA THR A 21 12.38 3.79 -0.60
C THR A 21 11.78 5.17 -0.86
N LEU A 22 11.80 6.03 0.16
CA LEU A 22 11.35 7.41 0.09
C LEU A 22 12.33 8.29 -0.71
N PRO A 23 11.93 9.50 -1.16
CA PRO A 23 12.79 10.37 -1.96
C PRO A 23 14.12 10.75 -1.29
N ASP A 24 14.16 10.77 0.05
CA ASP A 24 15.34 11.06 0.86
C ASP A 24 16.25 9.84 1.07
N GLY A 25 15.90 8.69 0.49
CA GLY A 25 16.63 7.43 0.62
C GLY A 25 16.24 6.61 1.85
N GLN A 26 15.30 7.08 2.68
CA GLN A 26 14.81 6.29 3.81
C GLN A 26 14.06 5.05 3.32
N ARG A 27 14.31 3.89 3.93
CA ARG A 27 13.62 2.64 3.63
C ARG A 27 12.61 2.32 4.72
N LEU A 28 11.34 2.21 4.35
CA LEU A 28 10.24 1.89 5.23
C LEU A 28 9.62 0.53 4.87
N ARG A 29 9.14 -0.19 5.88
CA ARG A 29 8.35 -1.41 5.68
C ARG A 29 6.87 -1.03 5.60
N GLY A 30 6.22 -1.40 4.50
CA GLY A 30 4.80 -1.20 4.27
C GLY A 30 4.06 -2.49 3.95
N ARG A 31 2.78 -2.35 3.59
CA ARG A 31 1.92 -3.42 3.11
C ARG A 31 1.36 -3.08 1.74
N LEU A 32 1.45 -4.04 0.80
CA LEU A 32 0.98 -3.88 -0.57
C LEU A 32 -0.47 -4.37 -0.70
N TYR A 33 -1.39 -3.43 -0.89
CA TYR A 33 -2.83 -3.70 -0.92
C TYR A 33 -3.37 -3.92 -2.33
N ALA A 34 -2.81 -3.26 -3.34
CA ALA A 34 -3.24 -3.38 -4.74
C ALA A 34 -2.13 -2.95 -5.69
N ARG A 35 -2.26 -3.35 -6.96
CA ARG A 35 -1.42 -2.89 -8.07
C ARG A 35 -2.31 -2.33 -9.15
N ARG A 36 -1.89 -1.25 -9.78
CA ARG A 36 -2.59 -0.64 -10.91
C ARG A 36 -1.63 -0.46 -12.07
N GLN A 37 -2.04 -0.94 -13.24
CA GLN A 37 -1.33 -0.64 -14.48
C GLN A 37 -1.77 0.73 -15.01
N VAL A 38 -0.80 1.57 -15.32
CA VAL A 38 -0.97 2.89 -15.95
C VAL A 38 -0.07 2.98 -17.19
N ALA A 39 -0.23 4.00 -18.03
CA ALA A 39 0.55 4.17 -19.25
C ALA A 39 2.07 4.13 -18.99
N ASP A 40 2.53 4.82 -17.94
CA ASP A 40 3.94 4.92 -17.55
C ASP A 40 4.42 3.77 -16.62
N GLY A 41 3.68 2.65 -16.56
CA GLY A 41 4.08 1.45 -15.83
C GLY A 41 3.13 1.04 -14.71
N TRP A 42 3.65 0.80 -13.52
CA TRP A 42 2.88 0.25 -12.39
C TRP A 42 2.86 1.19 -11.19
N LEU A 43 1.68 1.34 -10.61
CA LEU A 43 1.47 1.97 -9.31
C LEU A 43 1.06 0.90 -8.30
N TYR A 44 1.59 1.00 -7.08
CA TYR A 44 1.29 0.12 -5.97
C TYR A 44 0.55 0.91 -4.89
N TRP A 45 -0.59 0.40 -4.42
CA TRP A 45 -1.32 0.95 -3.29
C TRP A 45 -0.69 0.42 -2.02
N ILE A 46 0.11 1.25 -1.36
CA ILE A 46 0.93 0.84 -0.21
C ILE A 46 0.46 1.57 1.04
N GLY A 47 0.26 0.82 2.12
CA GLY A 47 0.09 1.38 3.46
C GLY A 47 1.40 1.38 4.24
N LEU A 48 1.72 2.53 4.84
CA LEU A 48 2.86 2.72 5.74
C LEU A 48 2.34 3.05 7.13
N LEU A 49 2.85 2.36 8.15
CA LEU A 49 2.59 2.73 9.55
C LEU A 49 3.51 3.87 9.95
N LEU A 50 2.91 5.02 10.23
CA LEU A 50 3.63 6.24 10.60
C LEU A 50 3.01 6.83 11.86
N TRP A 51 3.80 7.58 12.63
CA TRP A 51 3.25 8.46 13.64
C TRP A 51 2.52 9.61 12.95
N GLN A 52 1.28 9.82 13.34
CA GLN A 52 0.45 10.93 12.91
C GLN A 52 0.24 11.83 14.12
N SER A 53 0.30 13.15 13.92
CA SER A 53 0.07 14.12 14.99
C SER A 53 -1.08 15.02 14.56
N PRO A 54 -2.35 14.60 14.78
CA PRO A 54 -3.51 15.45 14.50
C PRO A 54 -3.51 16.72 15.35
N ASP A 55 -2.84 16.70 16.50
CA ASP A 55 -2.53 17.86 17.32
C ASP A 55 -1.06 17.77 17.82
N PRO A 56 -0.37 18.89 18.09
CA PRO A 56 1.03 18.91 18.52
C PRO A 56 1.33 18.18 19.84
N ASP A 57 0.34 18.02 20.72
CA ASP A 57 0.47 17.34 22.01
C ASP A 57 0.03 15.86 21.95
N HIS A 58 -0.50 15.39 20.81
CA HIS A 58 -0.97 14.03 20.63
C HIS A 58 -0.46 13.40 19.34
N SER A 59 0.43 12.41 19.49
CA SER A 59 0.86 11.55 18.40
C SER A 59 0.28 10.14 18.57
N GLU A 60 -0.29 9.61 17.50
CA GLU A 60 -0.81 8.24 17.46
C GLU A 60 -0.30 7.48 16.21
N PRO A 61 -0.13 6.15 16.29
CA PRO A 61 0.21 5.37 15.11
C PRO A 61 -1.00 5.31 14.17
N GLY A 62 -0.79 5.65 12.90
CA GLY A 62 -1.81 5.56 11.88
C GLY A 62 -1.25 5.05 10.57
N GLU A 63 -2.07 4.35 9.79
CA GLU A 63 -1.68 3.90 8.47
C GLU A 63 -1.94 4.99 7.43
N TYR A 64 -0.88 5.42 6.75
CA TYR A 64 -0.95 6.28 5.58
C TYR A 64 -0.93 5.42 4.31
N ARG A 65 -1.97 5.51 3.48
CA ARG A 65 -2.06 4.76 2.22
C ARG A 65 -1.97 5.68 1.01
N ALA A 66 -1.13 5.32 0.04
CA ALA A 66 -0.99 6.07 -1.19
C ALA A 66 -0.61 5.18 -2.39
N TRP A 67 -0.92 5.65 -3.60
CA TRP A 67 -0.42 5.05 -4.84
C TRP A 67 1.01 5.53 -5.05
N MET A 68 1.94 4.59 -5.07
CA MET A 68 3.37 4.85 -5.20
C MET A 68 3.93 4.18 -6.46
N PRO A 69 4.91 4.78 -7.15
CA PRO A 69 5.58 4.12 -8.26
C PRO A 69 6.20 2.80 -7.83
N ALA A 70 5.94 1.72 -8.57
CA ALA A 70 6.51 0.40 -8.28
C ALA A 70 8.06 0.42 -8.27
N ALA A 71 8.68 1.32 -9.05
CA ALA A 71 10.13 1.51 -9.09
C ALA A 71 10.78 1.92 -7.76
N ARG A 72 9.98 2.33 -6.76
CA ARG A 72 10.46 2.67 -5.41
C ARG A 72 10.18 1.57 -4.38
N SER A 73 9.66 0.44 -4.83
CA SER A 73 9.18 -0.63 -3.97
C SER A 73 9.94 -1.92 -4.27
N ASP A 74 10.49 -2.54 -3.25
CA ASP A 74 11.16 -3.83 -3.33
C ASP A 74 10.32 -4.90 -2.64
N PRO A 75 10.10 -6.07 -3.28
CA PRO A 75 9.43 -7.18 -2.62
C PRO A 75 10.28 -7.71 -1.47
N VAL A 76 9.60 -8.14 -0.42
CA VAL A 76 10.20 -8.81 0.73
C VAL A 76 10.31 -10.29 0.44
N HIS A 77 11.50 -10.86 0.61
CA HIS A 77 11.75 -12.27 0.39
C HIS A 77 10.83 -13.14 1.27
N GLY A 78 10.13 -14.08 0.64
CA GLY A 78 9.21 -15.01 1.31
C GLY A 78 7.79 -14.50 1.53
N ALA A 79 7.47 -13.26 1.16
CA ALA A 79 6.09 -12.78 1.14
C ALA A 79 5.34 -13.35 -0.08
N ASP A 80 4.09 -13.79 0.13
CA ASP A 80 3.22 -14.20 -0.98
C ASP A 80 2.50 -13.00 -1.58
N TYR A 81 2.65 -12.83 -2.88
CA TYR A 81 2.06 -11.73 -3.63
C TYR A 81 0.93 -12.19 -4.54
N GLY A 82 0.56 -13.47 -4.53
CA GLY A 82 -0.42 -14.04 -5.44
C GLY A 82 -1.82 -13.46 -5.24
N SER A 83 -2.15 -13.07 -4.00
CA SER A 83 -3.46 -12.53 -3.65
C SER A 83 -3.61 -11.01 -3.82
N VAL A 84 -2.58 -10.28 -4.25
CA VAL A 84 -2.69 -8.82 -4.39
C VAL A 84 -3.53 -8.49 -5.63
N PRO A 85 -4.66 -7.77 -5.48
CA PRO A 85 -5.52 -7.42 -6.60
C PRO A 85 -4.78 -6.54 -7.60
N THR A 86 -5.06 -6.79 -8.88
CA THR A 86 -4.50 -6.04 -10.01
C THR A 86 -5.61 -5.31 -10.75
N GLU A 87 -5.51 -3.99 -10.76
CA GLU A 87 -6.37 -3.09 -11.52
C GLU A 87 -5.70 -2.81 -12.87
N TYR A 88 -6.41 -3.15 -13.95
CA TYR A 88 -6.02 -2.74 -15.29
C TYR A 88 -6.77 -1.45 -15.61
N GLY A 89 -6.06 -0.37 -15.93
CA GLY A 89 -6.73 0.81 -16.46
C GLY A 89 -7.43 0.45 -17.77
N CYS A 90 -8.74 0.60 -17.83
CA CYS A 90 -9.44 0.64 -19.11
C CYS A 90 -9.02 1.94 -19.82
N GLU A 91 -8.59 1.82 -21.08
CA GLU A 91 -8.38 2.93 -22.02
C GLU A 91 -9.67 3.75 -22.23
#